data_AF-A0A7C2D2L5-F1
#
_entry.id   AF-A0A7C2D2L5-F1
#
_cell.length_a   1.000
_cell.length_b   1.000
_cell.length_c   1.000
_cell.angle_alpha   90.00
_cell.angle_beta   90.00
_cell.angle_gamma   90.00
#
_symmetry.space_group_name_H-M   'P 1'
#
loop_
_entity.id
_entity.type
_entity.pdbx_description
1 polymer ?
#
loop_
_entity_poly.entity_id
_entity_poly.type
_entity_poly.pdbx_seq_one_letter_code
_entity_poly.pdbx_strand_id
1 'polypeptide(L)'
;MIVVDENIARQSVLAGLRWYGGKVVPIKALRPGTVIKDDAIPSLLMAQKHPTFVTTDVSGFWRKVQPHQHFCIVCFPLPDHRLHELPKLLRRLFRAEGFRTKRERMGKVALVTATTVRFYAVHQPSVQELPLAE
;
A
#
# COMPACT_ATOMS: atom_id res chain seq x y z
N MET A 1 1.06 7.18 -7.83
CA MET A 1 -0.34 7.28 -7.39
C MET A 1 -0.49 6.37 -6.19
N ILE A 2 -1.45 6.67 -5.31
CA ILE A 2 -1.89 5.74 -4.27
C ILE A 2 -3.21 5.15 -4.74
N VAL A 3 -3.32 3.83 -4.68
CA VAL A 3 -4.56 3.09 -4.90
C VAL A 3 -4.99 2.57 -3.55
N VAL A 4 -6.18 2.92 -3.07
CA VAL A 4 -6.70 2.44 -1.79
C VAL A 4 -7.70 1.32 -2.01
N ASP A 5 -7.61 0.30 -1.18
CA ASP A 5 -8.61 -0.76 -1.10
C ASP A 5 -10.00 -0.21 -0.74
N GLU A 6 -11.04 -0.94 -1.13
CA GLU A 6 -12.44 -0.58 -0.91
C GLU A 6 -12.74 -0.40 0.57
N ASN A 7 -12.20 -1.30 1.41
CA ASN A 7 -12.39 -1.29 2.86
C ASN A 7 -11.81 -0.02 3.55
N ILE A 8 -10.91 0.68 2.85
CA ILE A 8 -10.19 1.86 3.34
C ILE A 8 -10.72 3.16 2.74
N ALA A 9 -11.44 3.09 1.62
CA ALA A 9 -11.88 4.24 0.82
C ALA A 9 -12.96 5.13 1.48
N ARG A 10 -12.96 5.26 2.81
CA ARG A 10 -13.79 6.16 3.60
C ARG A 10 -13.32 7.60 3.42
N GLN A 11 -14.27 8.54 3.43
CA GLN A 11 -13.98 9.97 3.21
C GLN A 11 -12.95 10.53 4.20
N SER A 12 -12.98 10.11 5.47
CA SER A 12 -12.03 10.54 6.49
C SER A 12 -10.59 10.14 6.17
N VAL A 13 -10.37 8.91 5.69
CA VAL A 13 -9.05 8.42 5.29
C VAL A 13 -8.57 9.16 4.05
N LEU A 14 -9.42 9.30 3.03
CA LEU A 14 -9.09 10.03 1.81
C LEU A 14 -8.75 11.50 2.09
N ALA A 15 -9.48 12.16 2.98
CA ALA A 15 -9.18 13.52 3.43
C ALA A 15 -7.81 13.60 4.12
N GLY A 16 -7.49 12.62 4.97
CA GLY A 16 -6.19 12.52 5.62
C GLY A 16 -5.02 12.28 4.65
N LEU A 17 -5.26 11.82 3.42
CA LEU A 17 -4.25 11.58 2.39
C LEU A 17 -3.97 12.79 1.49
N ARG A 18 -4.62 13.95 1.72
CA ARG A 18 -4.43 15.18 0.92
C ARG A 18 -3.00 15.74 0.91
N TRP A 19 -2.16 15.35 1.89
CA TRP A 19 -0.75 15.71 1.89
C TRP A 19 0.04 15.07 0.74
N TYR A 20 -0.49 14.02 0.11
CA TYR A 20 0.16 13.37 -1.02
C TYR A 20 -0.09 14.17 -2.31
N GLY A 21 0.95 14.80 -2.85
CA GLY A 21 0.87 15.61 -4.08
C GLY A 21 0.59 14.83 -5.38
N GLY A 22 0.28 13.53 -5.30
CA GLY A 22 -0.08 12.71 -6.46
C GLY A 22 -1.53 12.24 -6.39
N LYS A 23 -1.99 11.54 -7.44
CA LYS A 23 -3.35 10.98 -7.47
C LYS A 23 -3.54 9.92 -6.39
N VAL A 24 -4.64 10.02 -5.62
CA VAL A 24 -5.16 9.00 -4.69
C VAL A 24 -6.52 8.55 -5.23
N VAL A 25 -6.71 7.25 -5.46
CA VAL A 25 -7.95 6.69 -6.01
C VAL A 25 -8.35 5.40 -5.30
N PRO A 26 -9.65 5.11 -5.15
CA PRO A 26 -10.10 3.78 -4.75
C PRO A 26 -9.82 2.76 -5.87
N ILE A 27 -9.59 1.49 -5.51
CA ILE A 27 -9.33 0.40 -6.44
C ILE A 27 -10.46 0.23 -7.47
N LYS A 28 -11.73 0.42 -7.06
CA LYS A 28 -12.90 0.44 -7.97
C LYS A 28 -12.78 1.43 -9.12
N ALA A 29 -12.08 2.54 -8.93
CA ALA A 29 -11.91 3.54 -9.98
C ALA A 29 -10.95 3.06 -11.10
N LEU A 30 -10.19 1.99 -10.88
CA LEU A 30 -9.34 1.40 -11.92
C LEU A 30 -10.13 0.49 -12.87
N ARG A 31 -11.28 -0.04 -12.43
CA ARG A 31 -12.16 -0.87 -13.26
C ARG A 31 -13.64 -0.67 -12.86
N PRO A 32 -14.26 0.46 -13.25
CA PRO A 32 -15.63 0.79 -12.87
C PRO A 32 -16.63 -0.30 -13.29
N GLY A 33 -17.66 -0.52 -12.46
CA GLY A 33 -18.77 -1.43 -12.79
C GLY A 33 -18.44 -2.92 -12.70
N THR A 34 -17.32 -3.31 -12.07
CA THR A 34 -16.93 -4.72 -11.91
C THR A 34 -16.58 -5.05 -10.46
N VAL A 35 -16.78 -6.31 -10.08
CA VAL A 35 -16.23 -6.87 -8.84
C VAL A 35 -14.76 -7.19 -9.08
N ILE A 36 -13.87 -6.58 -8.30
CA ILE A 36 -12.43 -6.84 -8.34
C ILE A 36 -12.14 -7.84 -7.23
N LYS A 37 -11.75 -9.05 -7.61
CA LYS A 37 -11.23 -10.05 -6.66
C LYS A 37 -9.76 -9.77 -6.36
N ASP A 38 -9.28 -10.21 -5.20
CA ASP A 38 -7.92 -9.93 -4.74
C ASP A 38 -6.84 -10.49 -5.68
N ASP A 39 -7.09 -11.64 -6.30
CA ASP A 39 -6.21 -12.27 -7.28
C ASP A 39 -6.01 -11.43 -8.56
N ALA A 40 -6.99 -10.59 -8.90
CA ALA A 40 -6.93 -9.68 -10.05
C ALA A 40 -6.21 -8.35 -9.74
N ILE A 41 -6.02 -8.00 -8.45
CA ILE A 41 -5.43 -6.72 -8.04
C ILE A 41 -4.01 -6.54 -8.60
N PRO A 42 -3.06 -7.50 -8.49
CA PRO A 42 -1.73 -7.35 -9.06
C PRO A 42 -1.75 -6.97 -10.55
N SER A 43 -2.59 -7.62 -11.36
CA SER A 43 -2.74 -7.34 -12.79
C SER A 43 -3.26 -5.92 -13.07
N LEU A 44 -4.23 -5.45 -12.28
CA LEU A 44 -4.73 -4.09 -12.38
C LEU A 44 -3.65 -3.05 -12.02
N LEU A 45 -2.84 -3.33 -11.00
CA LEU A 45 -1.75 -2.46 -10.59
C LEU A 45 -0.64 -2.38 -11.63
N MET A 46 -0.32 -3.49 -12.32
CA MET A 46 0.68 -3.50 -13.40
C MET A 46 0.31 -2.59 -14.57
N ALA A 47 -0.98 -2.40 -14.83
CA ALA A 47 -1.49 -1.49 -15.87
C ALA A 47 -1.36 0.00 -15.49
N GLN A 48 -0.99 0.32 -14.23
CA GLN A 48 -0.83 1.70 -13.77
C GLN A 48 0.64 2.11 -13.69
N LYS A 49 0.91 3.41 -13.82
CA LYS A 49 2.27 3.96 -13.73
C LYS A 49 2.74 4.04 -12.26
N HIS A 50 3.42 2.99 -11.81
CA HIS A 50 4.07 2.88 -10.50
C HIS A 50 3.11 3.17 -9.31
N PRO A 51 2.02 2.40 -9.15
CA PRO A 51 1.10 2.59 -8.04
C PRO A 51 1.69 2.05 -6.73
N THR A 52 1.29 2.69 -5.63
CA THR A 52 1.35 2.09 -4.29
C THR A 52 -0.08 1.71 -3.90
N PHE A 53 -0.37 0.42 -3.83
CA PHE A 53 -1.63 -0.11 -3.33
C PHE A 53 -1.60 -0.19 -1.80
N VAL A 54 -2.69 0.24 -1.16
CA VAL A 54 -2.82 0.30 0.29
C VAL A 54 -4.05 -0.50 0.71
N THR A 55 -3.87 -1.49 1.58
CA THR A 55 -4.91 -2.40 2.06
C THR A 55 -4.77 -2.70 3.55
N THR A 56 -5.87 -3.12 4.18
CA THR A 56 -5.90 -3.69 5.54
C THR A 56 -6.04 -5.20 5.52
N ASP A 57 -6.26 -5.81 4.35
CA ASP A 57 -6.24 -7.26 4.19
C ASP A 57 -4.80 -7.78 4.19
N VAL A 58 -4.24 -7.89 5.38
CA VAL A 58 -2.93 -8.50 5.58
C VAL A 58 -2.96 -9.96 5.12
N SER A 59 -4.07 -10.66 5.33
CA SER A 59 -4.17 -12.09 5.10
C SER A 59 -4.16 -12.46 3.62
N GLY A 60 -4.75 -11.64 2.74
CA GLY A 60 -4.76 -11.87 1.29
C GLY A 60 -3.45 -11.48 0.61
N PHE A 61 -2.69 -10.54 1.18
CA PHE A 61 -1.55 -9.94 0.50
C PHE A 61 -0.18 -10.28 1.09
N TRP A 62 -0.03 -10.22 2.42
CA TRP A 62 1.27 -10.39 3.06
C TRP A 62 1.77 -11.83 2.94
N ARG A 63 2.94 -12.02 2.32
CA ARG A 63 3.56 -13.33 2.02
C ARG A 63 2.73 -14.24 1.09
N LYS A 64 1.70 -13.70 0.44
CA LYS A 64 0.91 -14.41 -0.58
C LYS A 64 1.13 -13.87 -1.97
N VAL A 65 1.30 -12.56 -2.11
CA VAL A 65 1.52 -11.92 -3.41
C VAL A 65 3.01 -11.90 -3.75
N GLN A 66 3.33 -12.33 -4.97
CA GLN A 66 4.67 -12.19 -5.53
C GLN A 66 4.96 -10.70 -5.78
N PRO A 67 6.09 -10.16 -5.30
CA PRO A 67 6.43 -8.76 -5.52
C PRO A 67 6.70 -8.53 -7.02
N HIS A 68 6.37 -7.33 -7.52
CA HIS A 68 6.58 -6.99 -8.93
C HIS A 68 7.11 -5.56 -9.10
N GLN A 69 8.06 -5.36 -10.01
CA GLN A 69 8.78 -4.09 -10.18
C GLN A 69 7.90 -2.90 -10.58
N HIS A 70 6.66 -3.15 -11.04
CA HIS A 70 5.76 -2.09 -11.46
C HIS A 70 4.91 -1.50 -10.33
N PHE A 71 4.80 -2.16 -9.18
CA PHE A 71 3.94 -1.67 -8.10
C PHE A 71 4.55 -1.90 -6.72
N CYS A 72 3.94 -1.28 -5.72
CA CYS A 72 4.20 -1.55 -4.30
C CYS A 72 2.88 -1.88 -3.62
N ILE A 73 2.88 -2.85 -2.71
CA ILE A 73 1.73 -3.17 -1.86
C ILE A 73 2.09 -2.84 -0.42
N VAL A 74 1.20 -2.13 0.27
CA VAL A 74 1.35 -1.75 1.67
C VAL A 74 0.14 -2.24 2.45
N CYS A 75 0.38 -3.18 3.36
CA CYS A 75 -0.60 -3.76 4.26
C CYS A 75 -0.52 -3.08 5.62
N PHE A 76 -1.65 -2.63 6.15
CA PHE A 76 -1.79 -2.10 7.50
C PHE A 76 -2.65 -3.05 8.34
N PRO A 77 -2.15 -3.65 9.43
CA PRO A 77 -2.92 -4.51 10.32
C PRO A 77 -3.81 -3.68 11.26
N LEU A 78 -4.62 -2.78 10.68
CA LEU A 78 -5.48 -1.88 11.42
C LEU A 78 -6.93 -2.39 11.38
N PRO A 79 -7.59 -2.52 12.55
CA PRO A 79 -9.03 -2.70 12.57
C PRO A 79 -9.73 -1.40 12.13
N ASP A 80 -11.01 -1.53 11.75
CA ASP A 80 -11.85 -0.43 11.27
C ASP A 80 -11.81 0.84 12.12
N HIS A 81 -11.87 0.70 13.45
CA HIS A 81 -11.87 1.84 14.38
C HIS A 81 -10.54 2.61 14.38
N ARG A 82 -9.43 2.01 13.91
CA ARG A 82 -8.10 2.62 13.81
C ARG A 82 -7.73 3.08 12.39
N LEU A 83 -8.62 2.94 11.41
CA LEU A 83 -8.34 3.37 10.03
C LEU A 83 -7.97 4.87 9.91
N HIS A 84 -8.40 5.69 10.85
CA HIS A 84 -8.03 7.11 10.94
C HIS A 84 -6.52 7.35 11.11
N GLU A 85 -5.77 6.35 11.59
CA GLU A 85 -4.30 6.42 11.74
C GLU A 85 -3.54 6.19 10.43
N LEU A 86 -4.17 5.52 9.45
CA LEU A 86 -3.53 5.09 8.22
C LEU A 86 -2.85 6.23 7.46
N PRO A 87 -3.46 7.43 7.28
CA PRO A 87 -2.79 8.52 6.58
C PRO A 87 -1.49 8.97 7.26
N LYS A 88 -1.44 8.96 8.60
CA LYS A 88 -0.24 9.30 9.38
C LYS A 88 0.83 8.22 9.19
N LEU A 89 0.47 6.95 9.30
CA LEU A 89 1.42 5.84 9.15
C LEU A 89 1.97 5.76 7.72
N LEU A 90 1.14 5.97 6.71
CA LEU A 90 1.59 6.00 5.31
C LEU A 90 2.54 7.18 5.04
N ARG A 91 2.29 8.33 5.67
CA ARG A 91 3.19 9.49 5.57
C ARG A 91 4.56 9.19 6.18
N ARG A 92 4.58 8.51 7.33
CA ARG A 92 5.81 8.05 7.99
C ARG A 92 6.54 7.00 7.13
N LEU A 93 5.81 6.05 6.51
CA LEU A 93 6.39 5.11 5.56
C LEU A 93 7.09 5.83 4.41
N PHE A 94 6.48 6.87 3.84
CA PHE A 94 7.07 7.62 2.74
C PHE A 94 8.25 8.52 3.16
N ARG A 95 8.66 8.48 4.43
CA ARG A 95 9.91 9.06 4.95
C ARG A 95 10.95 8.00 5.33
N ALA A 96 10.50 6.76 5.55
CA ALA A 96 11.36 5.64 5.89
C ALA A 96 12.30 5.29 4.73
N GLU A 97 13.52 4.87 5.07
CA GLU A 97 14.50 4.44 4.09
C GLU A 97 13.97 3.30 3.23
N GLY A 98 14.26 3.35 1.93
CA GLY A 98 13.74 2.36 0.98
C GLY A 98 12.26 2.53 0.64
N PHE A 99 11.57 3.57 1.13
CA PHE A 99 10.19 3.88 0.77
C PHE A 99 9.95 5.35 0.41
N ARG A 100 10.98 6.19 0.37
CA ARG A 100 10.85 7.65 0.23
C ARG A 100 10.34 8.02 -1.15
N THR A 101 11.03 7.52 -2.16
CA THR A 101 10.71 7.79 -3.56
C THR A 101 9.80 6.70 -4.15
N LYS A 102 9.08 7.01 -5.24
CA LYS A 102 8.31 5.99 -5.96
C LYS A 102 9.22 4.83 -6.39
N ARG A 103 10.41 5.15 -6.91
CA ARG A 103 11.41 4.18 -7.35
C ARG A 103 11.83 3.25 -6.23
N GLU A 104 12.12 3.79 -5.04
CA GLU A 104 12.47 2.97 -3.87
C GLU A 104 11.35 2.02 -3.45
N ARG A 105 10.08 2.45 -3.55
CA ARG A 105 8.93 1.61 -3.15
C ARG A 105 8.65 0.46 -4.10
N MET A 106 8.90 0.63 -5.39
CA MET A 106 8.49 -0.35 -6.38
C MET A 106 9.15 -1.71 -6.15
N GLY A 107 8.42 -2.79 -6.46
CA GLY A 107 8.92 -4.14 -6.26
C GLY A 107 8.87 -4.62 -4.81
N LYS A 108 8.11 -3.96 -3.92
CA LYS A 108 8.00 -4.33 -2.51
C LYS A 108 6.56 -4.63 -2.09
N VAL A 109 6.41 -5.62 -1.23
CA VAL A 109 5.23 -5.83 -0.42
C VAL A 109 5.63 -5.56 1.03
N ALA A 110 4.94 -4.64 1.70
CA ALA A 110 5.27 -4.17 3.03
C ALA A 110 4.11 -4.35 4.00
N LEU A 111 4.40 -4.79 5.22
CA LEU A 111 3.53 -4.78 6.38
C LEU A 111 3.98 -3.66 7.32
N VAL A 112 3.10 -2.72 7.60
CA VAL A 112 3.43 -1.51 8.37
C VAL A 112 2.66 -1.49 9.68
N THR A 113 3.37 -1.41 10.79
CA THR A 113 2.80 -1.24 12.13
C THR A 113 2.99 0.21 12.60
N ALA A 114 2.67 0.50 13.87
CA ALA A 114 2.93 1.82 14.45
C ALA A 114 4.43 2.16 14.56
N THR A 115 5.30 1.15 14.59
CA THR A 115 6.73 1.30 14.90
C THR A 115 7.66 0.68 13.87
N THR A 116 7.19 -0.26 13.05
CA THR A 116 8.04 -1.03 12.14
C THR A 116 7.45 -1.15 10.74
N VAL A 117 8.34 -1.38 9.78
CA VAL A 117 8.03 -1.80 8.42
C VAL A 117 8.73 -3.13 8.18
N ARG A 118 7.96 -4.18 7.96
CA ARG A 118 8.46 -5.47 7.50
C ARG A 118 8.17 -5.58 6.01
N PHE A 119 9.13 -5.98 5.19
CA PHE A 119 8.90 -6.08 3.74
C PHE A 119 9.72 -7.18 3.09
N TYR A 120 9.24 -7.65 1.94
CA TYR A 120 10.02 -8.47 1.01
C TYR A 120 9.92 -7.86 -0.39
N ALA A 121 10.91 -8.14 -1.24
CA ALA A 121 11.07 -7.49 -2.54
C ALA A 121 11.48 -8.46 -3.65
N VAL A 122 11.34 -8.03 -4.92
CA VAL A 122 11.69 -8.83 -6.12
C VAL A 122 13.10 -9.45 -6.03
N HIS A 123 14.08 -8.68 -5.57
CA HIS A 123 15.48 -9.11 -5.46
C HIS A 123 15.89 -9.45 -4.03
N GLN A 124 14.94 -9.48 -3.10
CA GLN A 124 15.17 -9.74 -1.69
C GLN A 124 13.97 -10.49 -1.10
N PRO A 125 13.87 -11.81 -1.35
CA PRO A 125 12.71 -12.59 -0.98
C PRO A 125 12.61 -12.84 0.53
N SER A 126 13.72 -12.72 1.27
CA SER A 126 13.70 -12.77 2.73
C SER A 126 13.08 -11.51 3.31
N VAL A 127 12.23 -11.69 4.33
CA VAL A 127 11.61 -10.57 5.03
C VAL A 127 12.69 -9.74 5.72
N GLN A 128 12.74 -8.47 5.37
CA GLN A 128 13.51 -7.43 6.04
C GLN A 128 12.62 -6.69 7.03
N GLU A 129 13.23 -6.08 8.03
CA GLU A 129 12.55 -5.24 9.01
C GLU A 129 13.35 -3.97 9.25
N LEU A 130 12.66 -2.83 9.29
CA LEU A 130 13.23 -1.53 9.61
C LEU A 130 12.26 -0.71 10.48
N PRO A 131 12.77 0.24 11.28
CA PRO A 131 11.92 1.14 12.04
C PRO A 131 11.10 2.05 11.11
N LEU A 132 9.84 2.27 11.46
CA LEU A 132 9.01 3.28 10.80
C LEU A 132 9.52 4.67 11.21
N ALA A 133 9.70 5.57 10.24
CA ALA A 133 10.16 6.94 10.52
C ALA A 133 9.28 7.63 11.57
N GLU A 134 9.84 8.56 12.34
CA GLU A 134 9.09 9.33 13.35
C GLU A 134 8.02 10.25 12.72
#